data_AF-A0A016RX34-F1
#
_entry.id   AF-A0A016RX34-F1
#
_cell.length_a   1.000
_cell.length_b   1.000
_cell.length_c   1.000
_cell.angle_alpha   90.00
_cell.angle_beta   90.00
_cell.angle_gamma   90.00
#
_symmetry.space_group_name_H-M   'P 1'
#
loop_
_entity.id
_entity.type
_entity.pdbx_description
1 polymer ?
#
loop_
_entity_poly.entity_id
_entity_poly.type
_entity_poly.pdbx_seq_one_letter_code
_entity_poly.pdbx_strand_id
1 'polypeptide(L)'
;MDRCRFPSRLTKANSLEQYLSLVHWNGEKHRPADSKKAEKYMKKACELEDGEACWLLSTWYMGNKEKFRAGPRGEVKELDRSLLGSLDRDMYKALEYGIKACEQDIPQSCANVARMYKLGDGIEQNLDEAKKYVDKAREIMESMKRPENTPGFTG
;
A
#
# COMPACT_ATOMS: atom_id res chain seq x y z
N MET A 1 -24.90 16.75 13.16
CA MET A 1 -24.87 16.52 11.70
C MET A 1 -23.99 15.31 11.47
N ASP A 2 -24.60 14.15 11.66
CA ASP A 2 -23.95 12.85 11.65
C ASP A 2 -23.43 12.51 10.25
N ARG A 3 -22.13 12.30 10.13
CA ARG A 3 -21.59 11.52 9.02
C ARG A 3 -21.82 10.05 9.31
N CYS A 4 -23.06 9.60 9.18
CA CYS A 4 -23.31 8.20 8.81
C CYS A 4 -22.63 7.99 7.46
N ARG A 5 -21.39 7.48 7.47
CA ARG A 5 -20.64 7.11 6.27
C ARG A 5 -21.26 5.84 5.71
N PHE A 6 -22.46 5.96 5.14
CA PHE A 6 -22.94 4.97 4.19
C PHE A 6 -21.87 4.88 3.10
N PRO A 7 -21.38 3.68 2.74
CA PRO A 7 -20.41 3.57 1.67
C PRO A 7 -21.05 4.16 0.41
N SER A 8 -20.48 5.27 -0.06
CA SER A 8 -20.88 5.90 -1.32
C SER A 8 -20.75 4.87 -2.45
N ARG A 9 -21.48 5.06 -3.56
CA ARG A 9 -21.28 4.22 -4.76
C ARG A 9 -19.81 4.16 -5.19
N LEU A 10 -19.03 5.21 -4.92
CA LEU A 10 -17.59 5.28 -5.10
C LEU A 10 -16.85 4.24 -4.23
N THR A 11 -17.09 4.20 -2.91
CA THR A 11 -16.41 3.20 -2.04
C THR A 11 -16.71 1.72 -2.39
N LYS A 12 -17.87 1.42 -2.98
CA LYS A 12 -18.17 0.06 -3.51
C LYS A 12 -17.51 -0.21 -4.86
N ALA A 13 -17.24 0.81 -5.66
CA ALA A 13 -16.53 0.68 -6.93
C ALA A 13 -15.02 0.52 -6.70
N ASN A 14 -14.47 1.20 -5.68
CA ASN A 14 -13.06 1.10 -5.27
C ASN A 14 -12.66 -0.35 -4.98
N SER A 15 -13.49 -1.05 -4.19
CA SER A 15 -13.23 -2.45 -3.83
C SER A 15 -13.38 -3.44 -4.97
N LEU A 16 -14.19 -3.15 -6.01
CA LEU A 16 -14.35 -4.03 -7.16
C LEU A 16 -13.10 -4.07 -8.05
N GLU A 17 -12.53 -2.90 -8.35
CA GLU A 17 -11.32 -2.79 -9.17
C GLU A 17 -10.12 -3.39 -8.44
N GLN A 18 -9.99 -3.12 -7.13
CA GLN A 18 -8.98 -3.74 -6.26
C GLN A 18 -9.14 -5.27 -6.24
N TYR A 19 -10.37 -5.77 -6.04
CA TYR A 19 -10.64 -7.20 -6.04
C TYR A 19 -10.31 -7.87 -7.37
N LEU A 20 -10.78 -7.30 -8.48
CA LEU A 20 -10.51 -7.84 -9.82
C LEU A 20 -9.01 -7.83 -10.13
N SER A 21 -8.29 -6.79 -9.68
CA SER A 21 -6.84 -6.74 -9.75
C SER A 21 -6.19 -7.92 -9.01
N LEU A 22 -6.59 -8.17 -7.76
CA LEU A 22 -6.06 -9.26 -6.94
C LEU A 22 -6.36 -10.65 -7.53
N VAL A 23 -7.52 -10.83 -8.17
CA VAL A 23 -7.85 -12.07 -8.89
C VAL A 23 -6.91 -12.30 -10.08
N HIS A 24 -6.53 -11.24 -10.79
CA HIS A 24 -5.54 -11.36 -11.87
C HIS A 24 -4.11 -11.49 -11.35
N TRP A 25 -3.82 -10.96 -10.17
CA TRP A 25 -2.52 -11.08 -9.53
C TRP A 25 -2.27 -12.47 -8.96
N ASN A 26 -3.28 -13.10 -8.37
CA ASN A 26 -3.17 -14.45 -7.80
C ASN A 26 -3.49 -15.49 -8.87
N GLY A 27 -2.46 -16.14 -9.41
CA GLY A 27 -2.64 -17.27 -10.31
C GLY A 27 -3.23 -18.47 -9.57
N GLU A 28 -4.12 -19.19 -10.25
CA GLU A 28 -4.63 -20.49 -9.86
C GLU A 28 -4.00 -21.58 -10.73
N LYS A 29 -4.10 -22.86 -10.31
CA LYS A 29 -3.53 -24.02 -11.05
C LYS A 29 -3.91 -24.06 -12.54
N HIS A 30 -5.12 -23.62 -12.89
CA HIS A 30 -5.63 -23.62 -14.27
C HIS A 30 -5.78 -22.21 -14.86
N ARG A 31 -5.32 -21.18 -14.15
CA ARG A 31 -5.36 -19.79 -14.59
C ARG A 31 -4.10 -19.08 -14.11
N PRO A 32 -3.03 -19.00 -14.91
CA PRO A 32 -1.83 -18.28 -14.50
C PRO A 32 -2.14 -16.81 -14.24
N ALA A 33 -1.33 -16.17 -13.39
CA ALA A 33 -1.46 -14.76 -13.09
C ALA A 33 -1.32 -13.89 -14.35
N ASP A 34 -2.17 -12.88 -14.49
CA ASP A 34 -2.09 -11.85 -15.51
C ASP A 34 -1.64 -10.55 -14.87
N SER A 35 -0.32 -10.35 -14.85
CA SER A 35 0.29 -9.20 -14.18
C SER A 35 -0.09 -7.86 -14.83
N LYS A 36 -0.28 -7.84 -16.16
CA LYS A 36 -0.66 -6.62 -16.89
C LYS A 36 -2.07 -6.19 -16.55
N LYS A 37 -3.00 -7.15 -16.50
CA LYS A 37 -4.40 -6.87 -16.17
C LYS A 37 -4.56 -6.52 -14.69
N ALA A 38 -3.82 -7.20 -13.81
CA ALA A 38 -3.75 -6.85 -12.40
C ALA A 38 -3.27 -5.41 -12.19
N GLU A 39 -2.14 -5.03 -12.78
CA GLU A 39 -1.59 -3.68 -12.70
C GLU A 39 -2.60 -2.63 -13.17
N LYS A 40 -3.26 -2.87 -14.31
CA LYS A 40 -4.27 -1.95 -14.87
C LYS A 40 -5.40 -1.68 -13.89
N TYR A 41 -5.99 -2.72 -13.29
CA TYR A 41 -7.09 -2.54 -12.35
C TYR A 41 -6.62 -1.96 -11.01
N MET A 42 -5.41 -2.29 -10.56
CA MET A 42 -4.87 -1.73 -9.32
C MET A 42 -4.61 -0.23 -9.46
N LYS A 43 -4.08 0.20 -10.61
CA LYS A 43 -3.91 1.63 -10.94
C LYS A 43 -5.24 2.36 -10.89
N LYS A 44 -6.27 1.79 -11.53
CA LYS A 44 -7.61 2.36 -11.52
C LYS A 44 -8.21 2.42 -10.10
N ALA A 45 -8.02 1.39 -9.28
CA ALA A 45 -8.46 1.42 -7.89
C ALA A 45 -7.75 2.53 -7.09
N CYS A 46 -6.44 2.65 -7.24
CA CYS A 46 -5.65 3.71 -6.63
C CYS A 46 -6.09 5.13 -7.06
N GLU A 47 -6.40 5.32 -8.36
CA GLU A 47 -6.94 6.58 -8.89
C GLU A 47 -8.30 6.95 -8.31
N LEU A 48 -9.06 5.97 -7.82
CA LEU A 48 -10.36 6.18 -7.16
C LEU A 48 -10.23 6.44 -5.65
N GLU A 49 -9.04 6.82 -5.17
CA GLU A 49 -8.76 7.07 -3.76
C GLU A 49 -8.97 5.82 -2.88
N ASP A 50 -8.60 4.66 -3.42
CA ASP A 50 -8.37 3.46 -2.62
C ASP A 50 -6.91 3.43 -2.12
N GLY A 51 -6.73 3.87 -0.88
CA GLY A 51 -5.40 3.95 -0.26
C GLY A 51 -4.72 2.60 -0.14
N GLU A 52 -5.49 1.53 0.08
CA GLU A 52 -4.95 0.16 0.15
C GLU A 52 -4.50 -0.30 -1.23
N ALA A 53 -5.24 0.01 -2.29
CA ALA A 53 -4.83 -0.27 -3.65
C ALA A 53 -3.54 0.45 -4.04
N CYS A 54 -3.40 1.74 -3.71
CA CYS A 54 -2.17 2.49 -3.91
C CYS A 54 -0.99 1.87 -3.15
N TRP A 55 -1.23 1.44 -1.90
CA TRP A 55 -0.21 0.79 -1.09
C TRP A 55 0.22 -0.56 -1.69
N LEU A 56 -0.73 -1.40 -2.11
CA LEU A 56 -0.43 -2.68 -2.77
C LEU A 56 0.36 -2.46 -4.07
N LEU A 57 -0.06 -1.51 -4.90
CA LEU A 57 0.65 -1.18 -6.14
C LEU A 57 2.09 -0.72 -5.87
N SER A 58 2.29 0.10 -4.84
CA SER A 58 3.63 0.47 -4.37
C SER A 58 4.46 -0.76 -4.03
N THR A 59 3.93 -1.70 -3.24
CA THR A 59 4.64 -2.94 -2.88
C THR A 59 4.94 -3.84 -4.08
N TRP A 60 4.10 -3.83 -5.11
CA TRP A 60 4.33 -4.62 -6.32
C TRP A 60 5.54 -4.09 -7.11
N TYR A 61 5.64 -2.76 -7.24
CA TYR A 61 6.79 -2.12 -7.89
C TYR A 61 8.07 -2.17 -7.07
N MET A 62 8.01 -2.35 -5.75
CA MET A 62 9.20 -2.66 -4.95
C MET A 62 9.88 -3.98 -5.38
N GLY A 63 9.13 -4.85 -6.07
CA GLY A 63 9.61 -6.13 -6.59
C GLY A 63 9.35 -7.27 -5.61
N ASN A 64 8.79 -8.36 -6.13
CA ASN A 64 8.45 -9.55 -5.34
C ASN A 64 9.38 -10.75 -5.57
N LYS A 65 10.30 -10.66 -6.53
CA LYS A 65 11.30 -11.69 -6.89
C LYS A 65 12.59 -11.62 -6.06
N GLU A 66 12.83 -10.51 -5.37
CA GLU A 66 14.02 -10.35 -4.55
C GLU A 66 13.88 -11.10 -3.22
N LYS A 67 14.94 -11.80 -2.83
CA LYS A 67 15.02 -12.49 -1.53
C LYS A 67 15.06 -11.43 -0.43
N PHE A 68 13.90 -11.04 0.10
CA PHE A 68 13.85 -10.10 1.21
C PHE A 68 14.54 -10.75 2.42
N ARG A 69 15.63 -10.15 2.89
CA ARG A 69 16.28 -10.54 4.15
C ARG A 69 15.35 -10.13 5.29
N ALA A 70 14.43 -11.02 5.67
CA ALA A 70 13.39 -10.75 6.65
C ALA A 70 13.84 -11.21 8.04
N GLY A 71 14.30 -10.29 8.87
CA GLY A 71 14.50 -10.54 10.31
C GLY A 71 15.79 -9.96 10.87
N PRO A 72 15.93 -9.89 12.21
CA PRO A 72 17.11 -9.34 12.87
C PRO A 72 18.42 -10.09 12.59
N ARG A 73 18.34 -11.30 12.00
CA ARG A 73 19.49 -12.15 11.62
C ARG A 73 19.59 -12.47 10.12
N GLY A 74 18.77 -11.82 9.28
CA GLY A 74 18.81 -12.04 7.83
C GLY A 74 18.28 -13.41 7.37
N GLU A 75 17.41 -14.06 8.17
CA GLU A 75 16.76 -15.30 7.79
C GLU A 75 15.91 -15.08 6.51
N VAL A 76 16.12 -15.93 5.50
CA VAL A 76 15.34 -15.89 4.26
C VAL A 76 14.19 -16.88 4.43
N LYS A 77 12.97 -16.37 4.64
CA LYS A 77 11.78 -17.22 4.55
C LYS A 77 11.43 -17.40 3.08
N GLU A 78 11.69 -18.57 2.54
CA GLU A 78 11.31 -18.94 1.18
C GLU A 78 9.78 -19.02 1.12
N LEU A 79 9.16 -17.95 0.61
CA LEU A 79 7.75 -17.92 0.30
C LEU A 79 7.64 -18.28 -1.18
N ASP A 80 6.97 -19.39 -1.51
CA ASP A 80 6.72 -19.74 -2.91
C ASP A 80 5.76 -18.71 -3.53
N ARG A 81 6.33 -17.78 -4.30
CA ARG A 81 5.62 -16.73 -5.02
C ARG A 81 5.47 -17.07 -6.51
N SER A 82 5.75 -18.31 -6.92
CA SER A 82 5.73 -18.73 -8.32
C SER A 82 4.36 -18.57 -8.99
N LEU A 83 3.28 -18.62 -8.20
CA LEU A 83 1.91 -18.45 -8.66
C LEU A 83 1.42 -16.99 -8.64
N LEU A 84 2.19 -16.06 -8.09
CA LEU A 84 1.84 -14.65 -8.05
C LEU A 84 2.25 -13.93 -9.35
N GLY A 85 1.52 -12.88 -9.68
CA GLY A 85 1.91 -11.92 -10.70
C GLY A 85 3.26 -11.30 -10.36
N SER A 86 3.95 -10.77 -11.36
CA SER A 86 5.21 -10.06 -11.18
C SER A 86 5.25 -8.82 -12.05
N LEU A 87 5.67 -7.70 -11.45
CA LEU A 87 6.03 -6.49 -12.17
C LEU A 87 7.54 -6.31 -12.11
N ASP A 88 8.07 -5.62 -13.12
CA ASP A 88 9.46 -5.18 -13.09
C ASP A 88 9.63 -4.18 -11.95
N ARG A 89 10.71 -4.36 -11.19
CA ARG A 89 11.02 -3.51 -10.05
C ARG A 89 11.27 -2.08 -10.53
N ASP A 90 10.55 -1.14 -9.96
CA ASP A 90 10.62 0.29 -10.26
C ASP A 90 10.40 1.09 -8.98
N MET A 91 11.50 1.51 -8.36
CA MET A 91 11.45 2.16 -7.05
C MET A 91 10.92 3.60 -7.11
N TYR A 92 10.97 4.25 -8.28
CA TYR A 92 10.34 5.56 -8.47
C TYR A 92 8.82 5.43 -8.47
N LYS A 93 8.26 4.46 -9.19
CA LYS A 93 6.81 4.17 -9.12
C LYS A 93 6.40 3.69 -7.73
N ALA A 94 7.21 2.83 -7.11
CA ALA A 94 6.95 2.37 -5.75
C ALA A 94 6.84 3.55 -4.78
N LEU A 95 7.76 4.51 -4.88
CA LEU A 95 7.75 5.73 -4.09
C LEU A 95 6.51 6.59 -4.37
N GLU A 96 6.20 6.84 -5.65
CA GLU A 96 5.04 7.65 -6.05
C GLU A 96 3.72 7.11 -5.48
N TYR A 97 3.43 5.83 -5.72
CA TYR A 97 2.21 5.21 -5.19
C TYR A 97 2.23 5.08 -3.66
N GLY A 98 3.42 4.90 -3.08
CA GLY A 98 3.60 4.83 -1.63
C GLY A 98 3.25 6.15 -0.96
N ILE A 99 3.67 7.28 -1.54
CA ILE A 99 3.33 8.63 -1.06
C ILE A 99 1.82 8.85 -1.17
N LYS A 100 1.20 8.52 -2.31
CA LYS A 100 -0.26 8.63 -2.51
C LYS A 100 -1.06 7.84 -1.45
N ALA A 101 -0.64 6.62 -1.13
CA ALA A 101 -1.27 5.84 -0.07
C ALA A 101 -1.04 6.43 1.33
N CYS A 102 0.16 6.98 1.58
CA CYS A 102 0.45 7.65 2.85
C CYS A 102 -0.37 8.94 3.04
N GLU A 103 -0.69 9.64 1.95
CA GLU A 103 -1.61 10.79 1.96
C GLU A 103 -3.07 10.40 2.23
N GLN A 104 -3.42 9.13 2.03
CA GLN A 104 -4.73 8.56 2.35
C GLN A 104 -4.75 7.85 3.71
N ASP A 105 -3.90 8.29 4.63
CA ASP A 105 -3.81 7.79 6.01
C ASP A 105 -3.57 6.28 6.13
N ILE A 106 -2.81 5.69 5.20
CA ILE A 106 -2.31 4.32 5.30
C ILE A 106 -0.93 4.34 6.00
N PRO A 107 -0.84 4.11 7.32
CA PRO A 107 0.41 4.28 8.07
C PRO A 107 1.50 3.30 7.63
N GLN A 108 1.13 2.11 7.17
CA GLN A 108 2.04 1.12 6.62
C GLN A 108 2.76 1.65 5.38
N SER A 109 2.07 2.45 4.56
CA SER A 109 2.66 3.06 3.38
C SER A 109 3.65 4.15 3.75
N CYS A 110 3.30 5.02 4.70
CA CYS A 110 4.22 6.04 5.22
C CYS A 110 5.52 5.42 5.75
N ALA A 111 5.41 4.33 6.53
CA ALA A 111 6.58 3.60 7.02
C ALA A 111 7.43 3.00 5.88
N ASN A 112 6.80 2.48 4.82
CA ASN A 112 7.50 1.98 3.64
C ASN A 112 8.22 3.10 2.88
N VAL A 113 7.58 4.26 2.68
CA VAL A 113 8.19 5.45 2.06
C VAL A 113 9.39 5.94 2.84
N ALA A 114 9.26 6.04 4.17
CA ALA A 114 10.37 6.38 5.03
C ALA A 114 11.56 5.42 4.85
N ARG A 115 11.28 4.12 4.76
CA ARG A 115 12.31 3.10 4.52
C ARG A 115 12.94 3.25 3.13
N MET A 116 12.15 3.54 2.08
CA MET A 116 12.67 3.76 0.72
C MET A 116 13.68 4.92 0.71
N TYR A 117 13.30 6.09 1.25
CA TYR A 117 14.22 7.24 1.35
C TYR A 117 15.42 6.99 2.24
N LYS A 118 15.25 6.24 3.35
CA LYS A 118 16.37 5.91 4.25
C LYS A 118 17.41 5.02 3.56
N LEU A 119 16.97 4.07 2.75
CA LEU A 119 17.85 3.10 2.09
C LEU A 119 18.44 3.64 0.80
N GLY A 120 17.71 4.47 0.04
CA GLY A 120 18.16 4.95 -1.28
C GLY A 120 18.35 3.81 -2.29
N ASP A 121 17.62 2.69 -2.12
CA ASP A 121 17.73 1.54 -3.02
C ASP A 121 16.86 1.78 -4.26
N GLY A 122 17.47 2.18 -5.37
CA GLY A 122 16.80 2.50 -6.63
C GLY A 122 16.17 3.89 -6.72
N ILE A 123 16.29 4.71 -5.67
CA ILE A 123 15.96 6.14 -5.62
C ILE A 123 17.05 6.88 -4.84
N GLU A 124 17.06 8.21 -4.87
CA GLU A 124 18.01 8.99 -4.07
C GLU A 124 17.74 8.84 -2.56
N GLN A 125 18.81 8.64 -1.79
CA GLN A 125 18.74 8.58 -0.33
C GLN A 125 18.44 9.97 0.23
N ASN A 126 17.46 10.08 1.12
CA ASN A 126 17.13 11.33 1.79
C ASN A 126 16.67 11.09 3.23
N LEU A 127 17.54 11.37 4.19
CA LEU A 127 17.25 11.11 5.61
C LEU A 127 16.21 12.07 6.19
N ASP A 128 16.14 13.29 5.67
CA ASP A 128 15.17 14.29 6.13
C ASP A 128 13.75 13.92 5.70
N GLU A 129 13.58 13.54 4.42
CA GLU A 129 12.31 12.99 3.95
C GLU A 129 11.98 11.68 4.66
N ALA A 130 12.95 10.80 4.88
CA ALA A 130 12.70 9.58 5.64
C ALA A 130 12.13 9.87 7.04
N LYS A 131 12.72 10.82 7.77
CA LYS A 131 12.24 11.23 9.09
C LYS A 131 10.83 11.82 9.04
N LYS A 132 10.56 12.70 8.07
CA LYS A 132 9.23 13.29 7.85
C LYS A 132 8.15 12.23 7.67
N TYR A 133 8.40 11.19 6.88
CA TYR A 133 7.42 10.11 6.69
C TYR A 133 7.29 9.17 7.90
N VAL A 134 8.35 8.98 8.72
CA VAL A 134 8.24 8.30 10.03
C VAL A 134 7.32 9.08 10.97
N ASP A 135 7.52 10.39 11.07
CA ASP A 135 6.73 11.26 11.95
C ASP A 135 5.27 11.27 11.52
N LYS A 136 4.99 11.36 10.21
CA LYS A 136 3.64 11.25 9.67
C LYS A 136 2.99 9.88 9.97
N ALA A 137 3.72 8.78 9.81
CA ALA A 137 3.20 7.45 10.15
C ALA A 137 2.79 7.36 11.63
N ARG A 138 3.62 7.92 12.52
CA ARG A 138 3.35 7.97 13.96
C ARG A 138 2.13 8.82 14.29
N GLU A 139 2.00 9.99 13.68
CA GLU A 139 0.83 10.86 13.85
C GLU A 139 -0.48 10.17 13.44
N ILE A 140 -0.50 9.52 12.27
CA ILE A 140 -1.66 8.73 11.80
C ILE A 140 -1.96 7.59 12.77
N MET A 141 -0.95 6.86 13.23
CA MET A 141 -1.16 5.77 14.19
C MET A 141 -1.66 6.26 15.56
N GLU A 142 -1.24 7.44 15.99
CA GLU A 142 -1.72 8.06 17.23
C GLU A 142 -3.16 8.56 17.09
N SER A 143 -3.53 9.15 15.95
CA SER A 143 -4.90 9.59 15.68
C SER A 143 -5.88 8.41 15.65
N MET A 144 -5.48 7.28 15.05
CA MET A 144 -6.26 6.04 15.03
C MET A 144 -6.50 5.43 16.41
N LYS A 145 -5.62 5.68 17.39
CA LYS A 145 -5.71 5.15 18.76
C LYS A 145 -6.54 6.02 19.70
N ARG A 146 -6.78 7.29 19.34
CA ARG A 146 -7.50 8.22 20.22
C ARG A 146 -8.98 7.86 20.18
N PRO A 147 -9.62 7.49 21.31
CA PRO A 147 -11.07 7.36 21.33
C PRO A 147 -11.66 8.73 20.99
N GLU A 148 -12.61 8.78 20.05
CA GLU A 148 -13.34 10.02 19.82
C GLU A 148 -14.06 10.39 21.12
N ASN A 149 -13.56 11.38 21.84
CA ASN A 149 -14.30 12.05 22.89
C ASN A 149 -15.43 12.82 22.22
N THR A 150 -16.52 12.13 21.88
CA THR A 150 -17.80 12.76 21.61
C THR A 150 -18.30 13.31 22.95
N PRO A 151 -18.42 14.63 23.15
CA PRO A 151 -19.21 15.14 24.27
C PRO A 151 -20.61 14.58 24.06
N GLY A 152 -21.06 13.73 24.99
CA GLY A 152 -22.39 13.15 24.96
C GLY A 152 -23.42 14.26 24.80
N PHE A 153 -24.34 14.05 23.86
CA PHE A 153 -25.54 14.85 23.71
C PHE A 153 -26.29 14.89 25.05
N THR A 154 -26.15 16.00 25.78
CA THR A 154 -27.06 16.37 26.88
C THR A 154 -28.05 17.37 26.32
N GLY A 155 -29.30 16.95 26.13
CA GLY A 155 -30.39 17.79 25.64
C GLY A 155 -31.65 16.99 25.36
#